data_AF-A0A933NQE0-F1
#
_entry.id   AF-A0A933NQE0-F1
#
_cell.length_a   1.000
_cell.length_b   1.000
_cell.length_c   1.000
_cell.angle_alpha   90.00
_cell.angle_beta   90.00
_cell.angle_gamma   90.00
#
_symmetry.space_group_name_H-M   'P 1'
#
loop_
_entity.id
_entity.type
_entity.pdbx_description
1 polymer ?
#
loop_
_entity_poly.entity_id
_entity_poly.type
_entity_poly.pdbx_seq_one_letter_code
_entity_poly.pdbx_strand_id
1 'polypeptide(L)'
;MKGKRLWFVGMVVVMLLGLGQTAHAELNAVGPTDPEVGFPLWYQDPALTACELCLEQPSGPSDPCGLAGTIPFPGQPISVPANSPEEMFWHMATALTPTPAGSALLVLALEAAFANGP
;
A
#
# COMPACT_ATOMS: atom_id res chain seq x y z
N MET A 1 -6.58 22.16 -42.69
CA MET A 1 -7.19 20.90 -42.17
C MET A 1 -6.21 19.74 -41.94
N LYS A 2 -5.08 19.63 -42.66
CA LYS A 2 -4.08 18.54 -42.47
C LYS A 2 -3.35 18.58 -41.11
N GLY A 3 -3.01 19.75 -40.58
CA GLY A 3 -2.28 19.89 -39.30
C GLY A 3 -3.09 19.50 -38.05
N LYS A 4 -4.40 19.79 -38.00
CA LYS A 4 -5.27 19.44 -36.86
C LYS A 4 -5.53 17.93 -36.75
N ARG A 5 -5.57 17.22 -37.88
CA ARG A 5 -5.69 15.74 -37.91
C ARG A 5 -4.43 15.05 -37.41
N LEU A 6 -3.25 15.57 -37.74
CA LEU A 6 -1.97 15.01 -37.28
C LEU A 6 -1.81 15.15 -35.76
N TRP A 7 -2.25 16.28 -35.20
CA TRP A 7 -2.21 16.54 -33.77
C TRP A 7 -3.19 15.64 -32.98
N PHE A 8 -4.40 15.45 -33.49
CA PHE A 8 -5.39 14.54 -32.90
C PHE A 8 -4.93 13.07 -32.94
N VAL A 9 -4.34 12.61 -34.04
CA VAL A 9 -3.81 11.24 -34.13
C VAL A 9 -2.64 11.04 -33.17
N GLY A 10 -1.73 12.01 -33.05
CA GLY A 10 -0.64 11.95 -32.08
C GLY A 10 -1.13 11.83 -30.64
N MET A 11 -2.16 12.60 -30.27
CA MET A 11 -2.73 12.57 -28.92
C MET A 11 -3.42 11.24 -28.60
N VAL A 12 -4.13 10.65 -29.58
CA VAL A 12 -4.75 9.31 -29.43
C VAL A 12 -3.69 8.21 -29.29
N VAL A 13 -2.58 8.28 -30.03
CA VAL A 13 -1.48 7.31 -29.91
C VAL A 13 -0.78 7.41 -28.54
N VAL A 14 -0.58 8.62 -28.02
CA VAL A 14 -0.02 8.83 -26.67
C VAL A 14 -0.95 8.28 -25.59
N MET A 15 -2.26 8.46 -25.73
CA MET A 15 -3.24 7.86 -24.79
C MET A 15 -3.26 6.33 -24.87
N LEU A 16 -3.20 5.74 -26.06
CA LEU A 16 -3.19 4.28 -26.23
C LEU A 16 -1.92 3.61 -25.69
N LEU A 17 -0.77 4.31 -25.69
CA LEU A 17 0.49 3.80 -25.13
C LEU A 17 0.60 3.99 -23.61
N GLY A 18 -0.14 4.93 -23.02
CA GLY A 18 -0.07 5.23 -21.58
C GLY A 18 -1.03 4.42 -20.69
N LEU A 19 -2.05 3.79 -21.27
CA LEU A 19 -3.14 3.15 -20.51
C LEU A 19 -2.96 1.65 -20.21
N GLY A 20 -1.79 1.07 -20.55
CA GLY A 20 -1.58 -0.37 -20.56
C GLY A 20 -0.40 -0.88 -19.73
N GLN A 21 0.11 -0.11 -18.77
CA GLN A 21 1.15 -0.64 -17.89
C GLN A 21 0.55 -1.77 -17.05
N THR A 22 1.08 -2.99 -17.22
CA THR A 22 0.78 -4.11 -16.34
C THR A 22 1.38 -3.79 -14.97
N ALA A 23 0.53 -3.63 -13.95
CA ALA A 23 0.99 -3.58 -12.58
C ALA A 23 1.46 -5.00 -12.20
N HIS A 24 2.78 -5.18 -12.08
CA HIS A 24 3.36 -6.41 -11.55
C HIS A 24 3.45 -6.28 -10.03
N ALA A 25 2.66 -7.07 -9.31
CA ALA A 25 2.84 -7.26 -7.87
C ALA A 25 4.00 -8.24 -7.66
N GLU A 26 5.22 -7.72 -7.81
CA GLU A 26 6.46 -8.49 -7.70
C GLU A 26 7.32 -7.88 -6.59
N LEU A 27 8.03 -8.75 -5.86
CA LEU A 27 8.97 -8.33 -4.84
C LEU A 27 10.37 -8.21 -5.46
N ASN A 28 10.95 -7.01 -5.42
CA ASN A 28 12.33 -6.79 -5.86
C ASN A 28 13.33 -6.98 -4.71
N ALA A 29 13.04 -6.40 -3.54
CA ALA A 29 13.93 -6.47 -2.39
C ALA A 29 13.17 -6.31 -1.07
N VAL A 30 13.79 -6.79 0.00
CA VAL A 30 13.34 -6.64 1.39
C VAL A 30 14.41 -5.90 2.16
N GLY A 31 14.01 -4.90 2.96
CA GLY A 31 14.90 -4.18 3.85
C GLY A 31 15.41 -5.04 5.00
N PRO A 32 16.42 -4.54 5.75
CA PRO A 32 16.85 -5.22 6.97
C PRO A 32 15.71 -5.23 8.00
N THR A 33 15.76 -6.20 8.91
CA THR A 33 14.86 -6.26 10.06
C THR A 33 15.15 -5.10 11.01
N ASP A 34 14.11 -4.35 11.35
CA ASP A 34 14.13 -3.34 12.38
C ASP A 34 14.22 -3.99 13.77
N PRO A 35 15.24 -3.70 14.57
CA PRO A 35 15.36 -4.25 15.93
C PRO A 35 14.28 -3.72 16.90
N GLU A 36 13.61 -2.60 16.61
CA GLU A 36 12.59 -2.00 17.47
C GLU A 36 11.24 -2.72 17.35
N VAL A 37 10.88 -3.19 16.15
CA VAL A 37 9.59 -3.84 15.88
C VAL A 37 9.70 -5.32 15.50
N GLY A 38 10.89 -5.81 15.11
CA GLY A 38 11.13 -7.21 14.75
C GLY A 38 10.72 -7.60 13.32
N PHE A 39 10.37 -6.63 12.48
CA PHE A 39 9.93 -6.83 11.10
C PHE A 39 10.80 -6.04 10.11
N PRO A 40 10.79 -6.36 8.79
CA PRO A 40 11.53 -5.59 7.80
C PRO A 40 11.16 -4.10 7.79
N LEU A 41 12.17 -3.22 7.68
CA LEU A 41 11.92 -1.78 7.56
C LEU A 41 11.04 -1.44 6.35
N TRP A 42 11.25 -2.13 5.22
CA TRP A 42 10.54 -1.88 3.98
C TRP A 42 10.46 -3.11 3.08
N TYR A 43 9.47 -3.08 2.17
CA TYR A 43 9.42 -3.93 0.98
C TYR A 43 9.49 -3.05 -0.28
N GLN A 44 10.23 -3.51 -1.28
CA GLN A 44 10.45 -2.75 -2.52
C GLN A 44 9.97 -3.50 -3.75
N ASP A 45 9.31 -2.77 -4.65
CA ASP A 45 8.88 -3.27 -5.96
C ASP A 45 9.98 -3.10 -7.05
N PRO A 46 9.80 -3.68 -8.25
CA PRO A 46 10.76 -3.52 -9.36
C PRO A 46 10.87 -2.09 -9.90
N ALA A 47 9.91 -1.20 -9.59
CA ALA A 47 9.99 0.22 -9.89
C ALA A 47 10.87 1.00 -8.88
N LEU A 48 11.48 0.27 -7.93
CA LEU A 48 12.32 0.79 -6.85
C LEU A 48 11.55 1.61 -5.81
N THR A 49 10.21 1.48 -5.79
CA THR A 49 9.37 2.07 -4.74
C THR A 49 9.46 1.20 -3.50
N ALA A 50 9.98 1.76 -2.41
CA ALA A 50 10.02 1.09 -1.12
C ALA A 50 8.88 1.63 -0.23
N CYS A 51 8.04 0.74 0.26
CA CYS A 51 7.04 1.06 1.28
C CYS A 51 7.59 0.65 2.64
N GLU A 52 7.69 1.60 3.56
CA GLU A 52 8.09 1.36 4.95
C GLU A 52 6.91 0.88 5.80
N LEU A 53 7.20 0.21 6.91
CA LEU A 53 6.16 -0.19 7.86
C LEU A 53 5.57 1.07 8.49
N CYS A 54 4.26 1.27 8.39
CA CYS A 54 3.66 2.46 8.96
C CYS A 54 3.47 2.31 10.49
N LEU A 55 4.11 3.21 11.25
CA LEU A 55 4.12 3.22 12.72
C LEU A 55 3.56 4.52 13.31
N GLU A 56 2.95 5.37 12.48
CA GLU A 56 2.30 6.59 12.94
C GLU A 56 0.91 6.28 13.50
N GLN A 57 0.55 6.89 14.63
CA GLN A 57 -0.82 6.72 15.12
C GLN A 57 -1.81 7.40 14.17
N PRO A 58 -2.90 6.73 13.80
CA PRO A 58 -3.84 7.26 12.84
C PRO A 58 -4.47 8.56 13.35
N SER A 59 -4.35 9.61 12.54
CA SER A 59 -4.91 10.94 12.79
C SER A 59 -6.45 11.00 12.61
N GLY A 60 -7.04 9.94 12.06
CA GLY A 60 -8.48 9.79 11.88
C GLY A 60 -8.85 8.57 11.00
N PRO A 61 -10.13 8.40 10.66
CA PRO A 61 -10.62 7.24 9.90
C PRO A 61 -10.08 7.14 8.47
N SER A 62 -9.53 8.23 7.93
CA SER A 62 -8.96 8.31 6.58
C SER A 62 -7.44 8.24 6.57
N ASP A 63 -6.82 7.94 7.71
CA ASP A 63 -5.38 7.82 7.81
C ASP A 63 -4.89 6.55 7.07
N PRO A 64 -3.88 6.66 6.17
CA PRO A 64 -3.40 5.52 5.41
C PRO A 64 -2.57 4.51 6.23
N CYS A 65 -2.19 4.84 7.48
CA CYS A 65 -1.25 4.05 8.26
C CYS A 65 -1.76 2.69 8.74
N GLY A 66 -3.08 2.45 8.65
CA GLY A 66 -3.67 1.11 8.67
C GLY A 66 -3.49 0.28 9.95
N LEU A 67 -3.08 0.87 11.08
CA LEU A 67 -2.87 0.14 12.35
C LEU A 67 -4.15 -0.62 12.79
N ALA A 68 -4.06 -1.94 12.95
CA ALA A 68 -5.20 -2.79 13.30
C ALA A 68 -4.99 -3.55 14.60
N GLY A 69 -5.88 -3.30 15.58
CA GLY A 69 -5.74 -3.83 16.92
C GLY A 69 -5.94 -2.78 18.01
N THR A 70 -5.66 -3.17 19.25
CA THR A 70 -5.72 -2.22 20.38
C THR A 70 -4.38 -1.53 20.57
N ILE A 71 -4.35 -0.19 20.57
CA ILE A 71 -3.17 0.58 20.94
C ILE A 71 -3.30 1.01 22.41
N PRO A 72 -2.49 0.48 23.35
CA PRO A 72 -2.67 0.71 24.79
C PRO A 72 -2.59 2.17 25.22
N PHE A 73 -1.74 2.97 24.58
CA PHE A 73 -1.53 4.39 24.85
C PHE A 73 -1.78 5.23 23.59
N PRO A 74 -3.04 5.56 23.27
CA PRO A 74 -3.37 6.44 22.16
C PRO A 74 -2.73 7.83 22.30
N GLY A 75 -2.23 8.37 21.20
CA GLY A 75 -1.53 9.66 21.15
C GLY A 75 -0.04 9.64 21.53
N GLN A 76 0.53 8.47 21.87
CA GLN A 76 1.96 8.28 22.07
C GLN A 76 2.59 7.57 20.85
N PRO A 77 3.91 7.70 20.60
CA PRO A 77 4.54 6.94 19.53
C PRO A 77 4.30 5.43 19.65
N ILE A 78 4.20 4.73 18.52
CA ILE A 78 4.15 3.27 18.51
C ILE A 78 5.48 2.72 19.03
N SER A 79 5.40 1.70 19.89
CA SER A 79 6.58 1.03 20.44
C SER A 79 6.24 -0.43 20.74
N VAL A 80 7.01 -1.38 20.23
CA VAL A 80 6.80 -2.80 20.52
C VAL A 80 7.62 -3.19 21.77
N PRO A 81 7.06 -3.94 22.74
CA PRO A 81 5.66 -4.39 22.83
C PRO A 81 4.73 -3.43 23.58
N ALA A 82 5.26 -2.34 24.14
CA ALA A 82 4.57 -1.54 25.16
C ALA A 82 3.35 -0.73 24.64
N ASN A 83 3.37 -0.30 23.39
CA ASN A 83 2.39 0.58 22.78
C ASN A 83 2.22 0.30 21.28
N SER A 84 1.88 -0.93 20.91
CA SER A 84 1.68 -1.32 19.52
C SER A 84 0.39 -2.11 19.37
N PRO A 85 -0.25 -2.04 18.19
CA PRO A 85 -1.34 -2.95 17.85
C PRO A 85 -0.80 -4.36 17.54
N GLU A 86 -1.72 -5.30 17.34
CA GLU A 86 -1.41 -6.65 16.86
C GLU A 86 -0.93 -6.69 15.39
N GLU A 87 -1.40 -5.74 14.56
CA GLU A 87 -1.11 -5.68 13.12
C GLU A 87 -0.72 -4.26 12.66
N MET A 88 0.33 -4.17 11.85
CA MET A 88 0.88 -2.94 11.23
C MET A 88 1.14 -3.20 9.74
N PHE A 89 1.05 -2.18 8.87
CA PHE A 89 1.00 -2.43 7.42
C PHE A 89 2.07 -1.65 6.65
N TRP A 90 2.71 -2.32 5.68
CA TRP A 90 3.51 -1.65 4.65
C TRP A 90 2.62 -1.09 3.54
N HIS A 91 1.51 -1.77 3.24
CA HIS A 91 0.47 -1.25 2.37
C HIS A 91 -0.87 -1.96 2.63
N MET A 92 -1.96 -1.24 2.39
CA MET A 92 -3.31 -1.80 2.36
C MET A 92 -4.13 -1.10 1.28
N ALA A 93 -4.73 -1.86 0.38
CA ALA A 93 -5.57 -1.35 -0.69
C ALA A 93 -6.79 -2.24 -0.88
N THR A 94 -7.95 -1.61 -0.98
CA THR A 94 -9.23 -2.27 -1.21
C THR A 94 -9.93 -1.65 -2.41
N ALA A 95 -10.38 -2.49 -3.34
CA ALA A 95 -11.15 -2.07 -4.50
C ALA A 95 -12.42 -2.90 -4.63
N LEU A 96 -13.55 -2.22 -4.77
CA LEU A 96 -14.85 -2.85 -5.07
C LEU A 96 -15.21 -2.53 -6.52
N THR A 97 -15.34 -3.56 -7.35
CA THR A 97 -15.64 -3.40 -8.77
C THR A 97 -16.96 -4.07 -9.12
N PRO A 98 -17.90 -3.38 -9.78
CA PRO A 98 -19.14 -4.01 -10.25
C PRO A 98 -18.84 -5.05 -11.33
N THR A 99 -19.58 -6.15 -11.32
CA THR A 99 -19.53 -7.21 -12.34
C THR A 99 -20.94 -7.44 -12.89
N PRO A 100 -21.10 -8.08 -14.07
CA PRO A 100 -22.42 -8.42 -14.59
C PRO A 100 -23.28 -9.29 -13.65
N ALA A 101 -22.64 -9.99 -12.70
CA ALA A 101 -23.30 -10.86 -11.73
C ALA A 101 -23.34 -10.30 -10.29
N GLY A 102 -22.90 -9.04 -10.08
CA GLY A 102 -22.83 -8.45 -8.74
C GLY A 102 -21.62 -7.53 -8.55
N SER A 103 -20.76 -7.83 -7.58
CA SER A 103 -19.55 -7.07 -7.32
C SER A 103 -18.40 -8.01 -6.94
N ALA A 104 -17.18 -7.62 -7.30
CA ALA A 104 -15.94 -8.28 -6.91
C ALA A 104 -15.17 -7.36 -5.95
N LEU A 105 -14.75 -7.92 -4.83
CA LEU A 105 -13.89 -7.26 -3.84
C LEU A 105 -12.45 -7.75 -4.03
N LEU A 106 -11.52 -6.81 -4.21
CA LEU A 106 -10.09 -7.05 -4.16
C LEU A 106 -9.54 -6.41 -2.90
N VAL A 107 -8.85 -7.19 -2.07
CA VAL A 107 -8.11 -6.73 -0.90
C VAL A 107 -6.65 -7.13 -1.08
N LEU A 108 -5.75 -6.16 -0.98
CA LEU A 108 -4.30 -6.35 -1.02
C LEU A 108 -3.70 -5.71 0.22
N ALA A 109 -3.15 -6.52 1.12
CA ALA A 109 -2.53 -6.05 2.34
C ALA A 109 -1.25 -6.83 2.60
N LEU A 110 -0.16 -6.11 2.90
CA LEU A 110 1.08 -6.68 3.40
C LEU A 110 1.31 -6.14 4.80
N GLU A 111 1.36 -7.04 5.77
CA GLU A 111 1.27 -6.72 7.19
C GLU A 111 2.31 -7.44 8.04
N ALA A 112 2.77 -6.73 9.07
CA ALA A 112 3.46 -7.26 10.22
C ALA A 112 2.41 -7.65 11.25
N ALA A 113 2.35 -8.92 11.63
CA ALA A 113 1.35 -9.44 12.55
C ALA A 113 1.99 -10.27 13.67
N PHE A 114 1.55 -10.03 14.90
CA PHE A 114 1.94 -10.81 16.06
C PHE A 114 0.88 -11.85 16.42
N ALA A 115 1.24 -13.14 16.43
CA ALA A 115 0.29 -14.24 16.61
C ALA A 115 -0.41 -14.26 17.99
N ASN A 116 0.21 -13.73 19.04
CA ASN A 116 -0.31 -13.76 20.42
C ASN A 116 -0.22 -12.39 21.11
N GLY A 117 -0.29 -11.32 20.33
CA GLY A 117 0.04 -9.97 20.78
C GLY A 117 1.54 -9.65 20.64
N PRO A 118 1.88 -8.34 20.62
CA PRO A 118 3.24 -7.85 20.45
C PRO A 118 4.21 -8.25 21.58
#